data_AF-A0A9N8LXP3-F1
#
_entry.id   AF-A0A9N8LXP3-F1
#
_cell.length_a   1.000
_cell.length_b   1.000
_cell.length_c   1.000
_cell.angle_alpha   90.00
_cell.angle_beta   90.00
_cell.angle_gamma   90.00
#
_symmetry.space_group_name_H-M   'P 1'
#
loop_
_entity.id
_entity.type
_entity.pdbx_description
1 polymer ?
#
loop_
_entity_poly.entity_id
_entity_poly.type
_entity_poly.pdbx_seq_one_letter_code
_entity_poly.pdbx_strand_id
1 'polypeptide(L)'
;GLCGGIHSSVSKRTRAELAKISLTAANPDSPEGPAIVVLGEKSKAQLQRSFKKNLALSFSQVGRDVPTFADAAAIADMIFKSNLKLDK
;
A
#
# COMPACT_ATOMS: atom_id res chain seq x y z
N GLY A 1 16.09 2.45 1.39
CA GLY A 1 16.48 3.81 1.84
C GLY A 1 17.66 4.27 1.01
N LEU A 2 18.01 5.57 0.99
CA LEU A 2 19.05 6.12 0.10
C LEU A 2 18.85 5.77 -1.39
N CYS A 3 17.60 5.79 -1.85
CA CYS A 3 17.22 5.47 -3.24
C CYS A 3 16.63 6.68 -3.97
N GLY A 4 17.01 7.91 -3.57
CA GLY A 4 16.43 9.14 -4.09
C GLY A 4 14.92 9.26 -3.81
N GLY A 5 14.14 9.58 -4.84
CA GLY A 5 12.72 9.92 -4.74
C GLY A 5 11.72 8.76 -4.84
N ILE A 6 12.17 7.50 -4.92
CA ILE A 6 11.33 6.34 -5.30
C ILE A 6 10.15 6.12 -4.34
N HIS A 7 10.37 6.11 -3.02
CA HIS A 7 9.26 5.90 -2.08
C HIS A 7 8.27 7.08 -2.09
N SER A 8 8.78 8.29 -2.30
CA SER A 8 8.00 9.51 -2.37
C SER A 8 7.16 9.60 -3.64
N SER A 9 7.69 9.14 -4.79
CA SER A 9 6.94 9.13 -6.05
C SER A 9 5.77 8.14 -5.99
N VAL A 10 6.01 6.92 -5.50
CA VAL A 10 4.95 5.91 -5.32
C VAL A 10 3.87 6.41 -4.37
N SER A 11 4.26 6.90 -3.18
CA SER A 11 3.29 7.36 -2.18
C SER A 11 2.53 8.63 -2.61
N LYS A 12 3.13 9.50 -3.44
CA LYS A 12 2.42 10.63 -4.09
C LYS A 12 1.43 10.14 -5.13
N ARG A 13 1.79 9.13 -5.93
CA ARG A 13 0.89 8.60 -6.95
C ARG A 13 -0.31 7.90 -6.33
N THR A 14 -0.12 7.07 -5.31
CA THR A 14 -1.20 6.42 -4.57
C THR A 14 -2.19 7.45 -4.01
N ARG A 15 -1.68 8.54 -3.40
CA ARG A 15 -2.49 9.68 -2.96
C ARG A 15 -3.37 10.27 -4.05
N ALA A 16 -2.76 10.54 -5.21
CA ALA A 16 -3.46 11.14 -6.33
C ALA A 16 -4.54 10.21 -6.91
N GLU A 17 -4.32 8.90 -6.97
CA GLU A 17 -5.34 7.96 -7.44
C GLU A 17 -6.49 7.80 -6.44
N LEU A 18 -6.22 7.72 -5.13
CA LEU A 18 -7.29 7.66 -4.12
C LEU A 18 -8.18 8.90 -4.14
N ALA A 19 -7.58 10.09 -4.31
CA ALA A 19 -8.33 11.34 -4.41
C ALA A 19 -9.26 11.40 -5.64
N LYS A 20 -8.99 10.61 -6.69
CA LYS A 20 -9.91 10.51 -7.85
C LYS A 20 -11.08 9.58 -7.60
N ILE A 21 -10.94 8.60 -6.72
CA ILE A 21 -11.98 7.59 -6.44
C ILE A 21 -13.07 8.20 -5.53
N SER A 22 -12.67 8.99 -4.52
CA SER A 22 -13.61 9.74 -3.69
C SER A 22 -12.96 11.01 -3.13
N LEU A 23 -13.74 12.08 -3.04
CA LEU A 23 -13.33 13.37 -2.45
C LEU A 23 -12.97 13.23 -0.96
N THR A 24 -13.58 12.26 -0.26
CA THR A 24 -13.33 11.98 1.16
C THR A 24 -12.23 10.95 1.37
N ALA A 25 -11.86 10.16 0.35
CA ALA A 25 -10.83 9.11 0.48
C ALA A 25 -9.43 9.68 0.74
N ALA A 26 -9.21 10.96 0.42
CA ALA A 26 -7.98 11.69 0.78
C ALA A 26 -7.92 12.13 2.24
N ASN A 27 -9.01 11.98 3.01
CA ASN A 27 -9.06 12.31 4.42
C ASN A 27 -8.52 11.13 5.26
N PRO A 28 -7.47 11.34 6.10
CA PRO A 28 -6.91 10.29 6.97
C PRO A 28 -7.93 9.62 7.89
N ASP A 29 -9.02 10.32 8.21
CA ASP A 29 -10.08 9.87 9.10
C ASP A 29 -11.30 9.32 8.37
N SER A 30 -11.31 9.31 7.04
CA SER A 30 -12.37 8.65 6.28
C SER A 30 -12.04 7.17 6.09
N PRO A 31 -12.98 6.25 6.35
CA PRO A 31 -12.87 4.85 5.93
C PRO A 31 -13.26 4.66 4.46
N GLU A 32 -13.69 5.71 3.76
CA GLU A 32 -14.11 5.61 2.37
C GLU A 32 -12.91 5.45 1.44
N GLY A 33 -13.08 4.64 0.39
CA GLY A 33 -12.05 4.32 -0.60
C GLY A 33 -11.52 2.89 -0.48
N PRO A 34 -10.67 2.47 -1.44
CA PRO A 34 -10.20 1.08 -1.51
C PRO A 34 -9.24 0.75 -0.37
N ALA A 35 -9.18 -0.53 -0.02
CA ALA A 35 -8.15 -1.06 0.85
C ALA A 35 -6.77 -0.94 0.19
N ILE A 36 -5.79 -0.43 0.94
CA ILE A 36 -4.40 -0.29 0.49
C ILE A 36 -3.58 -1.42 1.09
N VAL A 37 -2.91 -2.17 0.22
CA VAL A 37 -1.87 -3.14 0.59
C VAL A 37 -0.51 -2.57 0.24
N VAL A 38 0.41 -2.53 1.20
CA VAL A 38 1.74 -1.92 1.01
C VAL A 38 2.85 -2.95 1.07
N LEU A 39 3.69 -2.98 0.03
CA LEU A 39 4.93 -3.75 0.01
C LEU A 39 6.10 -2.84 0.44
N GLY A 40 6.64 -3.09 1.63
CA GLY A 40 7.80 -2.39 2.19
C GLY A 40 7.47 -1.30 3.21
N GLU A 41 8.34 -1.17 4.22
CA GLU A 41 8.12 -0.29 5.37
C GLU A 41 8.19 1.21 5.04
N LYS A 42 9.00 1.60 4.05
CA LYS A 42 9.22 3.02 3.73
C LYS A 42 7.98 3.66 3.12
N SER A 43 7.32 2.97 2.18
CA SER A 43 6.06 3.43 1.61
C SER A 43 4.93 3.36 2.63
N LYS A 44 4.92 2.34 3.52
CA LYS A 44 3.95 2.23 4.62
C LYS A 44 4.03 3.44 5.54
N ALA A 45 5.24 3.81 5.98
CA ALA A 45 5.43 4.95 6.87
C ALA A 45 4.97 6.28 6.26
N GLN A 46 5.09 6.44 4.94
CA GLN A 46 4.59 7.63 4.25
C GLN A 46 3.06 7.63 4.14
N LEU A 47 2.46 6.50 3.76
CA LEU A 47 1.01 6.39 3.55
C LEU A 47 0.22 6.33 4.86
N GLN A 48 0.79 5.77 5.93
CA GLN A 48 0.13 5.66 7.24
C GLN A 48 -0.25 7.02 7.84
N ARG A 49 0.47 8.09 7.48
CA ARG A 49 0.14 9.46 7.91
C ARG A 49 -1.10 10.03 7.23
N SER A 50 -1.43 9.53 6.04
CA SER A 50 -2.50 10.08 5.20
C SER A 50 -3.68 9.14 5.00
N PHE A 51 -3.51 7.83 5.19
CA PHE A 51 -4.52 6.79 4.91
C PHE A 51 -4.49 5.68 5.96
N LYS A 52 -4.39 6.03 7.24
CA LYS A 52 -4.29 5.04 8.31
C LYS A 52 -5.48 4.05 8.29
N LYS A 53 -6.68 4.53 7.97
CA LYS A 53 -7.91 3.72 7.95
C LYS A 53 -8.04 2.82 6.73
N ASN A 54 -7.48 3.22 5.58
CA ASN A 54 -7.51 2.42 4.36
C ASN A 54 -6.38 1.38 4.31
N LEU A 55 -5.34 1.50 5.14
CA LEU A 55 -4.18 0.63 5.10
C LEU A 55 -4.50 -0.73 5.76
N ALA A 56 -4.79 -1.72 4.92
CA ALA A 56 -5.29 -3.02 5.37
C ALA A 56 -4.17 -4.02 5.67
N LEU A 57 -3.15 -4.10 4.82
CA LEU A 57 -2.03 -5.04 4.95
C LEU A 57 -0.72 -4.36 4.61
N SER A 58 0.35 -4.86 5.22
CA SER A 58 1.70 -4.45 4.87
C SER A 58 2.68 -5.61 4.98
N PHE A 59 3.56 -5.71 4.00
CA PHE A 59 4.63 -6.71 3.96
C PHE A 59 5.96 -6.02 4.23
N SER A 60 6.69 -6.48 5.25
CA SER A 60 8.05 -6.00 5.55
C SER A 60 9.09 -6.86 4.81
N GLN A 61 10.37 -6.47 4.88
CA GLN A 61 11.51 -7.23 4.34
C GLN A 61 11.53 -7.46 2.82
N VAL A 62 10.55 -6.93 2.08
CA VAL A 62 10.54 -6.95 0.62
C VAL A 62 11.71 -6.13 0.08
N GLY A 63 12.54 -6.75 -0.77
CA GLY A 63 13.68 -6.11 -1.44
C GLY A 63 14.94 -5.94 -0.58
N ARG A 64 15.07 -6.70 0.52
CA ARG A 64 16.37 -6.87 1.20
C ARG A 64 17.31 -7.74 0.36
N ASP A 65 16.79 -8.85 -0.15
CA ASP A 65 17.47 -9.76 -1.08
C ASP A 65 16.85 -9.62 -2.48
N VAL A 66 17.42 -10.30 -3.48
CA VAL A 66 16.88 -10.32 -4.84
C VAL A 66 15.50 -10.99 -4.80
N PRO A 67 14.42 -10.27 -5.16
CA PRO A 67 13.07 -10.82 -5.08
C PRO A 67 12.89 -11.97 -6.08
N THR A 68 12.22 -13.02 -5.63
CA THR A 68 11.95 -14.24 -6.39
C THR A 68 10.46 -14.39 -6.69
N PHE A 69 10.13 -15.32 -7.61
CA PHE A 69 8.73 -15.70 -7.85
C PHE A 69 8.05 -16.24 -6.59
N ALA A 70 8.79 -16.98 -5.75
CA ALA A 70 8.27 -17.53 -4.50
C ALA A 70 7.80 -16.42 -3.55
N ASP A 71 8.55 -15.31 -3.46
CA ASP A 71 8.16 -14.15 -2.65
C ASP A 71 6.86 -13.53 -3.15
N ALA A 72 6.72 -13.34 -4.46
CA ALA A 72 5.52 -12.80 -5.07
C ALA A 72 4.30 -13.72 -4.86
N ALA A 73 4.48 -15.03 -5.02
CA ALA A 73 3.42 -16.02 -4.81
C ALA A 73 2.96 -16.05 -3.34
N ALA A 74 3.88 -15.99 -2.39
CA ALA A 74 3.56 -15.95 -0.96
C ALA A 74 2.80 -14.67 -0.57
N ILE A 75 3.20 -13.52 -1.12
CA ILE A 75 2.49 -12.24 -0.92
C ILE A 75 1.07 -12.33 -1.48
N ALA A 76 0.91 -12.82 -2.71
CA ALA A 76 -0.39 -12.94 -3.35
C ALA A 76 -1.32 -13.87 -2.57
N ASP A 77 -0.83 -15.04 -2.16
CA ASP A 77 -1.59 -16.01 -1.36
C ASP A 77 -2.05 -15.42 -0.02
N MET A 78 -1.19 -14.65 0.65
CA MET A 78 -1.56 -13.95 1.88
C MET A 78 -2.64 -12.87 1.66
N ILE A 79 -2.59 -12.15 0.54
CA ILE A 79 -3.64 -11.19 0.17
C ILE A 79 -4.96 -11.92 -0.07
N PHE A 80 -4.98 -13.05 -0.79
CA PHE A 80 -6.21 -13.81 -1.01
C PHE A 80 -6.79 -14.37 0.30
N LYS A 81 -5.94 -14.82 1.22
CA LYS A 81 -6.36 -15.33 2.54
C LYS A 81 -6.84 -14.24 3.50
N SER A 82 -6.55 -12.97 3.22
CA SER A 82 -6.87 -11.86 4.12
C SER A 82 -8.34 -11.44 4.13
N ASN A 83 -9.20 -12.12 3.35
CA ASN A 83 -10.65 -11.84 3.24
C ASN A 83 -10.98 -10.38 2.93
N LEU A 84 -10.06 -9.65 2.27
CA LEU A 84 -10.33 -8.29 1.82
C LEU A 84 -11.37 -8.31 0.71
N LYS A 85 -12.33 -7.39 0.77
CA LYS A 85 -13.24 -7.14 -0.35
C LYS A 85 -12.44 -6.51 -1.48
N LEU A 86 -12.28 -7.28 -2.55
CA LEU A 86 -11.65 -6.86 -3.78
C LEU A 86 -12.75 -6.68 -4.82
N ASP A 87 -13.12 -5.43 -5.06
CA ASP A 87 -13.91 -5.08 -6.23
C ASP A 87 -12.90 -4.82 -7.37
N LYS A 88 -13.22 -5.33 -8.57
CA LYS A 88 -12.33 -5.41 -9.75
C LYS A 88 -11.40 -4.22 -9.96
#